data_AF-A0A3D4S0S0-F1
#
_entry.id   AF-A0A3D4S0S0-F1
#
_cell.length_a   1.000
_cell.length_b   1.000
_cell.length_c   1.000
_cell.angle_alpha   90.00
_cell.angle_beta   90.00
_cell.angle_gamma   90.00
#
_symmetry.space_group_name_H-M   'P 1'
#
loop_
_entity.id
_entity.type
_entity.pdbx_description
1 polymer ?
#
loop_
_entity_poly.entity_id
_entity_poly.type
_entity_poly.pdbx_seq_one_letter_code
_entity_poly.pdbx_strand_id
1 'polypeptide(L)'
;MNSTLTNHARTRMTQRGIRERDTDLILRIGTAIDAESVYVLDKDVDREVRLLKQQIDAVERLRGIRAVLAENTVLTVYRASPRTERRLLRNSRRRRRPCDLPARTAQ
;
A
#
# COMPACT_ATOMS: atom_id res chain seq x y z
N MET A 1 8.40 11.23 -2.47
CA MET A 1 9.21 12.45 -2.68
C MET A 1 9.58 12.95 -1.30
N ASN A 2 10.86 13.22 -1.02
CA ASN A 2 11.27 13.58 0.34
C ASN A 2 11.49 15.09 0.41
N SER A 3 10.53 15.81 1.01
CA SER A 3 10.61 17.26 1.22
C SER A 3 11.11 17.57 2.64
N THR A 4 12.10 18.47 2.78
CA THR A 4 12.63 18.86 4.10
C THR A 4 11.76 19.93 4.75
N LEU A 5 11.17 19.64 5.92
CA LEU A 5 10.34 20.59 6.66
C LEU A 5 11.15 21.48 7.60
N THR A 6 10.94 22.79 7.51
CA THR A 6 11.48 23.78 8.48
C THR A 6 10.75 23.70 9.82
N ASN A 7 11.38 24.19 10.90
CA ASN A 7 10.75 24.26 12.22
C ASN A 7 9.46 25.10 12.22
N HIS A 8 9.44 26.20 11.45
CA HIS A 8 8.24 27.02 11.30
C HIS A 8 7.10 26.23 10.65
N ALA A 9 7.39 25.49 9.57
CA ALA A 9 6.40 24.66 8.89
C ALA A 9 5.83 23.58 9.82
N ARG A 10 6.69 22.84 10.55
CA ARG A 10 6.25 21.80 11.51
C ARG A 10 5.31 22.38 12.57
N THR A 11 5.67 23.50 13.19
CA THR A 11 4.83 24.18 14.19
C THR A 11 3.47 24.55 13.61
N ARG A 12 3.43 25.10 12.38
CA ARG A 12 2.17 25.49 11.71
C ARG A 12 1.32 24.29 11.31
N MET A 13 1.94 23.17 10.93
CA MET A 13 1.23 21.93 10.64
C MET A 13 0.58 21.37 11.92
N THR A 14 1.32 21.30 13.03
CA THR A 14 0.80 20.84 14.33
C THR A 14 -0.36 21.71 14.80
N GLN A 15 -0.24 23.03 14.71
CA GLN A 15 -1.32 23.97 15.07
C GLN A 15 -2.60 23.78 14.25
N ARG A 16 -2.50 23.21 13.06
CA ARG A 16 -3.62 22.96 12.14
C ARG A 16 -4.04 21.49 12.08
N GLY A 17 -3.49 20.65 12.96
CA GLY A 17 -3.80 19.22 13.01
C GLY A 17 -3.25 18.40 11.82
N ILE A 18 -2.31 18.95 11.05
CA ILE A 18 -1.69 18.27 9.90
C ILE A 18 -0.47 17.51 10.40
N ARG A 19 -0.35 16.22 10.04
CA ARG A 19 0.81 15.40 10.41
C ARG A 19 1.90 15.52 9.34
N GLU A 20 3.15 15.38 9.76
CA GLU A 20 4.30 15.40 8.84
C GLU A 20 4.16 14.40 7.69
N ARG A 21 3.67 13.18 7.99
CA ARG A 21 3.38 12.13 6.99
C ARG A 21 2.33 12.52 5.94
N ASP A 22 1.50 13.52 6.23
CA ASP A 22 0.44 13.95 5.32
C ASP A 22 1.02 14.82 4.19
N THR A 23 2.24 15.37 4.36
CA THR A 23 2.94 16.20 3.35
C THR A 23 3.14 15.44 2.05
N ASP A 24 3.62 14.20 2.13
CA ASP A 24 3.87 13.36 0.95
C ASP A 24 2.56 13.08 0.20
N LEU A 25 1.45 12.92 0.94
CA LEU A 25 0.14 12.71 0.35
C LEU A 25 -0.36 13.99 -0.34
N ILE A 26 -0.23 15.15 0.30
CA ILE A 26 -0.57 16.46 -0.28
C ILE A 26 0.17 16.68 -1.60
N LEU A 27 1.48 16.45 -1.62
CA LEU A 27 2.32 16.61 -2.82
C LEU A 27 1.98 15.61 -3.92
N ARG A 28 1.51 14.40 -3.56
CA ARG A 28 1.15 13.36 -4.52
C ARG A 28 -0.20 13.62 -5.21
N ILE A 29 -1.20 14.10 -4.46
CA ILE A 29 -2.58 14.17 -4.97
C ILE A 29 -2.99 15.59 -5.37
N GLY A 30 -2.36 16.61 -4.78
CA GLY A 30 -2.75 17.99 -4.97
C GLY A 30 -2.46 18.50 -6.38
N THR A 31 -3.23 19.52 -6.78
CA THR A 31 -3.03 20.26 -8.01
C THR A 31 -2.00 21.37 -7.76
N ALA A 32 -0.98 21.48 -8.61
CA ALA A 32 -0.07 22.62 -8.58
C ALA A 32 -0.82 23.89 -9.01
N ILE A 33 -0.83 24.92 -8.16
CA ILE A 33 -1.43 26.22 -8.49
C ILE A 33 -0.40 27.09 -9.22
N ASP A 34 0.85 27.05 -8.77
CA ASP A 34 1.98 27.75 -9.37
C ASP A 34 3.25 26.89 -9.28
N ALA A 35 4.43 27.47 -9.53
CA ALA A 35 5.70 26.75 -9.53
C ALA A 35 6.14 26.24 -8.13
N GLU A 36 5.61 26.81 -7.05
CA GLU A 36 6.05 26.58 -5.67
C GLU A 36 4.93 26.13 -4.73
N SER A 37 3.68 26.12 -5.19
CA SER A 37 2.52 25.80 -4.37
C SER A 37 1.65 24.67 -4.92
N VAL A 38 1.25 23.79 -4.02
CA VAL A 38 0.33 22.67 -4.28
C VAL A 38 -0.89 22.84 -3.38
N TYR A 39 -2.06 22.65 -3.97
CA TYR A 39 -3.33 22.73 -3.27
C TYR A 39 -4.17 21.50 -3.54
N VAL A 40 -4.79 20.96 -2.48
CA VAL A 40 -5.67 19.79 -2.60
C VAL A 40 -7.10 20.28 -2.81
N LEU A 41 -7.60 20.13 -4.05
CA LEU A 41 -8.97 20.46 -4.40
C LEU A 41 -9.92 19.30 -4.09
N ASP A 42 -11.22 19.58 -3.93
CA ASP A 42 -12.23 18.54 -3.69
C ASP A 42 -12.19 17.43 -4.75
N LYS A 43 -12.02 17.79 -6.02
CA LYS A 43 -11.87 16.83 -7.13
C LYS A 43 -10.65 15.90 -6.98
N ASP A 44 -9.59 16.36 -6.34
CA ASP A 44 -8.37 15.58 -6.10
C ASP A 44 -8.63 14.56 -5.00
N VAL A 45 -9.31 14.99 -3.93
CA VAL A 45 -9.76 14.12 -2.85
C VAL A 45 -10.72 13.06 -3.37
N ASP A 46 -11.75 13.44 -4.13
CA ASP A 46 -12.74 12.52 -4.67
C ASP A 46 -12.11 11.49 -5.62
N ARG A 47 -11.17 11.92 -6.46
CA ARG A 47 -10.40 11.04 -7.33
C ARG A 47 -9.61 10.03 -6.52
N GLU A 48 -8.83 10.49 -5.53
CA GLU A 48 -7.98 9.62 -4.73
C GLU A 48 -8.81 8.64 -3.89
N VAL A 49 -9.88 9.11 -3.25
CA VAL A 49 -10.81 8.26 -2.49
C VAL A 49 -11.43 7.19 -3.38
N ARG A 50 -11.83 7.53 -4.61
CA ARG A 50 -12.37 6.56 -5.57
C ARG A 50 -11.32 5.50 -5.93
N LEU A 51 -10.09 5.90 -6.22
CA LEU A 51 -9.00 4.98 -6.53
C LEU A 51 -8.68 4.05 -5.36
N LEU A 52 -8.58 4.59 -4.14
CA LEU A 52 -8.33 3.81 -2.94
C LEU A 52 -9.45 2.81 -2.66
N LYS A 53 -10.72 3.21 -2.83
CA LYS A 53 -11.86 2.28 -2.71
C LYS A 53 -11.79 1.15 -3.72
N GLN A 54 -11.46 1.44 -4.98
CA GLN A 54 -11.27 0.40 -6.01
C GLN A 54 -10.13 -0.56 -5.66
N GLN A 55 -9.04 -0.05 -5.09
CA GLN A 55 -7.93 -0.89 -4.61
C GLN A 55 -8.34 -1.76 -3.42
N ILE A 56 -9.07 -1.21 -2.45
CA ILE A 56 -9.62 -1.97 -1.32
C ILE A 56 -10.53 -3.07 -1.83
N ASP A 57 -11.48 -2.77 -2.73
CA ASP A 57 -12.38 -3.75 -3.32
C ASP A 57 -11.60 -4.86 -4.04
N ALA A 58 -10.55 -4.51 -4.79
CA ALA A 58 -9.70 -5.48 -5.47
C ALA A 58 -9.01 -6.42 -4.46
N VAL A 59 -8.41 -5.86 -3.40
CA VAL A 59 -7.76 -6.63 -2.34
C VAL A 59 -8.77 -7.52 -1.60
N GLU A 60 -9.97 -7.03 -1.33
CA GLU A 60 -11.01 -7.80 -0.67
C GLU A 60 -11.49 -8.99 -1.52
N ARG A 61 -11.67 -8.80 -2.84
CA ARG A 61 -12.02 -9.90 -3.77
C ARG A 61 -10.97 -11.01 -3.80
N LEU A 62 -9.70 -10.63 -3.60
CA LEU A 62 -8.56 -11.55 -3.54
C LEU A 62 -8.46 -12.31 -2.21
N ARG A 63 -9.29 -12.00 -1.21
CA ARG A 63 -9.28 -12.72 0.08
C ARG A 63 -9.50 -14.22 -0.15
N GLY A 64 -8.54 -15.02 0.35
CA GLY A 64 -8.58 -16.48 0.23
C GLY A 64 -8.25 -17.04 -1.16
N ILE A 65 -7.84 -16.20 -2.12
CA ILE A 65 -7.30 -16.65 -3.40
C ILE A 65 -5.87 -17.17 -3.19
N ARG A 66 -5.55 -18.31 -3.79
CA ARG A 66 -4.20 -18.86 -3.87
C ARG A 66 -3.76 -18.89 -5.32
N ALA A 67 -2.58 -18.33 -5.58
CA ALA A 67 -1.81 -18.58 -6.79
C ALA A 67 -0.72 -19.63 -6.49
N VAL A 68 -0.56 -20.60 -7.39
CA VAL A 68 0.56 -21.54 -7.39
C VAL A 68 1.52 -21.11 -8.50
N LEU A 69 2.78 -20.89 -8.13
CA LEU A 69 3.82 -20.42 -9.05
C LEU A 69 4.90 -21.50 -9.22
N ALA A 70 5.47 -21.58 -10.41
CA ALA A 70 6.70 -22.31 -10.71
C ALA A 70 7.51 -21.49 -11.71
N GLU A 71 8.81 -21.27 -11.44
CA GLU A 71 9.73 -20.58 -12.36
C GLU A 71 9.16 -19.26 -12.90
N ASN A 72 8.65 -18.42 -12.00
CA ASN A 72 8.03 -17.12 -12.31
C ASN A 72 6.73 -17.19 -13.15
N THR A 73 6.22 -18.38 -13.42
CA THR A 73 4.97 -18.62 -14.14
C THR A 73 3.85 -18.99 -13.17
N VAL A 74 2.69 -18.38 -13.32
CA VAL A 74 1.49 -18.74 -12.55
C VAL A 74 0.87 -19.99 -13.17
N LEU A 75 0.93 -21.12 -12.46
CA LEU A 75 0.37 -22.38 -12.92
C LEU A 75 -1.15 -22.44 -12.73
N THR A 76 -1.64 -21.99 -11.57
CA THR A 76 -3.08 -21.99 -11.28
C THR A 76 -3.44 -20.95 -10.23
N VAL A 77 -4.68 -20.46 -10.30
CA VAL A 77 -5.29 -19.54 -9.34
C VAL A 77 -6.66 -20.07 -8.94
N TYR A 78 -6.91 -20.20 -7.64
CA TYR A 78 -8.19 -20.71 -7.13
C TYR A 78 -8.51 -20.15 -5.75
N ARG A 79 -9.79 -20.13 -5.37
CA ARG A 79 -10.22 -19.79 -4.01
C ARG A 79 -10.05 -21.01 -3.10
N ALA A 80 -9.25 -20.88 -2.05
CA ALA A 80 -9.01 -21.97 -1.11
C ALA A 80 -10.22 -22.14 -0.17
N SER A 81 -10.64 -23.39 0.07
CA SER A 81 -11.61 -23.68 1.12
C SER A 81 -10.98 -23.44 2.51
N PRO A 82 -11.77 -23.16 3.56
CA PRO A 82 -11.24 -22.98 4.91
C PRO A 82 -10.43 -24.17 5.44
N ARG A 83 -10.81 -25.40 5.05
CA ARG A 83 -10.04 -26.62 5.38
C ARG A 83 -8.69 -26.63 4.66
N THR A 84 -8.69 -26.28 3.38
CA THR A 84 -7.47 -26.21 2.56
C THR A 84 -6.53 -25.12 3.08
N GLU A 85 -7.04 -23.93 3.38
CA GLU A 85 -6.28 -22.81 3.95
C GLU A 85 -5.59 -23.21 5.26
N ARG A 86 -6.34 -23.75 6.24
CA ARG A 86 -5.77 -24.23 7.51
C ARG A 86 -4.68 -25.28 7.29
N ARG A 87 -4.88 -26.22 6.36
CA ARG A 87 -3.87 -27.24 6.03
C ARG A 87 -2.62 -26.61 5.43
N LEU A 88 -2.77 -25.65 4.51
CA LEU A 88 -1.65 -24.94 3.90
C LEU A 88 -0.84 -24.14 4.92
N LEU A 89 -1.52 -23.40 5.81
CA LEU A 89 -0.88 -22.62 6.87
C LEU A 89 -0.19 -23.49 7.93
N ARG A 90 -0.73 -24.68 8.24
CA ARG A 90 -0.07 -25.66 9.12
C ARG A 90 1.20 -26.22 8.47
N ASN A 91 1.14 -26.56 7.18
CA ASN A 91 2.25 -27.16 6.46
C ASN A 91 3.38 -26.15 6.18
N SER A 92 3.05 -24.88 5.92
CA SER A 92 4.06 -23.84 5.71
C SER A 92 4.90 -23.57 6.96
N ARG A 93 4.29 -23.63 8.15
CA ARG A 93 5.02 -23.53 9.44
C ARG A 93 5.97 -24.68 9.68
N ARG A 94 5.64 -25.90 9.22
CA ARG A 94 6.51 -27.09 9.35
C ARG A 94 7.67 -27.09 8.37
N ARG A 95 7.51 -26.47 7.19
CA ARG A 95 8.54 -26.39 6.14
C ARG A 95 9.47 -25.19 6.25
N ARG A 96 9.20 -24.21 7.12
CA ARG A 96 10.18 -23.15 7.43
C ARG A 96 11.35 -23.76 8.21
N ARG A 97 12.31 -24.35 7.50
CA ARG A 97 13.71 -24.36 7.97
C ARG A 97 14.21 -22.92 7.90
N PRO A 98 15.05 -22.44 8.83
CA PRO A 98 15.47 -21.04 8.90
C PRO A 98 16.30 -20.50 7.72
N CYS A 99 16.50 -21.26 6.63
CA CYS A 99 17.47 -20.93 5.58
C CYS A 99 16.89 -20.47 4.23
N ASP A 100 15.57 -20.53 4.01
CA ASP A 100 14.99 -20.28 2.67
C ASP A 100 14.20 -18.96 2.60
N LEU A 101 14.84 -17.84 2.91
CA LEU A 101 14.32 -16.53 2.53
C LEU A 101 15.12 -16.02 1.32
N PRO A 102 14.52 -15.84 0.13
CA PRO A 102 15.14 -14.98 -0.86
C PRO A 102 15.20 -13.58 -0.26
N ALA A 103 16.42 -13.03 -0.15
CA ALA A 103 16.67 -11.65 0.21
C ALA A 103 15.73 -10.78 -0.63
N ARG A 104 14.77 -10.14 0.04
CA ARG A 104 13.88 -9.19 -0.63
C ARG A 104 14.76 -8.01 -1.04
N THR A 105 15.03 -7.93 -2.34
CA THR A 105 15.62 -6.79 -3.01
C THR A 105 14.76 -5.57 -2.68
N ALA A 106 15.32 -4.64 -1.92
CA ALA A 106 14.81 -3.28 -1.81
C ALA A 106 15.10 -2.59 -3.16
N GLN A 107 14.05 -2.02 -3.75
CA GLN A 107 14.16 -0.92 -4.71
C GLN A 107 13.33 0.23 -4.16
#